data_AF-S2RU77-F1
#
_entry.id   AF-S2RU77-F1
#
_cell.length_a   1.000
_cell.length_b   1.000
_cell.length_c   1.000
_cell.angle_alpha   90.00
_cell.angle_beta   90.00
_cell.angle_gamma   90.00
#
_symmetry.space_group_name_H-M   'P 1'
#
loop_
_entity.id
_entity.type
_entity.pdbx_description
1 polymer ?
#
loop_
_entity_poly.entity_id
_entity_poly.type
_entity_poly.pdbx_seq_one_letter_code
_entity_poly.pdbx_strand_id
1 'polypeptide(L)'
;MTSLKKDFTSEAALQSFAASLGPQLQAGDVLLLDGDLGAGKTSFTKGLAKGLGITDYVKSPTFTIVREYRHGRLPLYHMDLYRLEDGGAEDLGLEEYFEGDGVSCRG
;
A
#
# COMPACT_ATOMS: atom_id res chain seq x y z
N MET A 1 -2.67 -13.62 17.30
CA MET A 1 -1.88 -12.62 16.56
C MET A 1 -0.43 -13.09 16.54
N THR A 2 0.14 -13.26 15.35
CA THR A 2 1.56 -13.60 15.17
C THR A 2 2.31 -12.30 14.86
N SER A 3 3.50 -12.12 15.44
CA SER A 3 4.36 -10.99 15.15
C SER A 3 5.67 -11.46 14.53
N LEU A 4 6.19 -10.69 13.59
CA LEU A 4 7.46 -10.93 12.92
C LEU A 4 8.27 -9.63 12.93
N LYS A 5 9.54 -9.72 13.30
CA LYS A 5 10.48 -8.61 13.22
C LYS A 5 11.54 -8.90 12.15
N LYS A 6 11.74 -7.93 11.25
CA LYS A 6 12.77 -7.97 10.20
C LYS A 6 13.40 -6.59 10.07
N ASP A 7 14.72 -6.57 9.93
CA ASP A 7 15.48 -5.35 9.70
C ASP A 7 15.93 -5.29 8.23
N PHE A 8 15.82 -4.11 7.62
CA PHE A 8 16.21 -3.86 6.24
C PHE A 8 17.28 -2.78 6.19
N THR A 9 18.41 -3.07 5.55
CA THR A 9 19.55 -2.16 5.46
C THR A 9 19.59 -1.37 4.14
N SER A 10 18.63 -1.61 3.24
CA SER A 10 18.51 -0.87 1.98
C SER A 10 17.07 -0.82 1.48
N GLU A 11 16.77 0.19 0.67
CA GLU A 11 15.47 0.32 0.00
C GLU A 11 15.19 -0.89 -0.92
N ALA A 12 16.22 -1.39 -1.61
CA ALA A 12 16.09 -2.55 -2.49
C ALA A 12 15.69 -3.83 -1.73
N ALA A 13 16.24 -4.03 -0.52
CA ALA A 13 15.88 -5.17 0.33
C ALA A 13 14.42 -5.06 0.81
N LEU A 14 14.00 -3.87 1.24
CA LEU A 14 12.61 -3.60 1.64
C LEU A 14 11.63 -3.85 0.48
N GLN A 15 11.95 -3.33 -0.72
CA GLN A 15 11.14 -3.54 -1.92
C GLN A 15 11.04 -5.02 -2.30
N SER A 16 12.15 -5.77 -2.22
CA SER A 16 12.17 -7.20 -2.54
C SER A 16 11.30 -8.00 -1.56
N PHE A 17 11.35 -7.65 -0.28
CA PHE A 17 10.47 -8.24 0.72
C PHE A 17 9.00 -7.93 0.43
N ALA A 18 8.64 -6.66 0.20
CA ALA A 18 7.27 -6.28 -0.13
C ALA A 18 6.77 -6.99 -1.41
N ALA A 19 7.62 -7.14 -2.43
CA ALA A 19 7.29 -7.88 -3.65
C ALA A 19 6.98 -9.35 -3.38
N SER A 20 7.67 -9.99 -2.43
CA SER A 20 7.40 -11.38 -2.06
C SER A 20 6.04 -11.59 -1.38
N LEU A 21 5.44 -10.53 -0.84
CA LEU A 21 4.11 -10.59 -0.24
C LEU A 21 3.01 -10.59 -1.30
N GLY A 22 3.18 -9.86 -2.41
CA GLY A 22 2.16 -9.67 -3.45
C GLY A 22 1.47 -10.97 -3.92
N PRO A 23 2.20 -12.05 -4.27
CA PRO A 23 1.58 -13.31 -4.68
C PRO A 23 0.76 -14.02 -3.60
N GLN A 24 0.99 -13.70 -2.33
CA GLN A 24 0.32 -14.31 -1.17
C GLN A 24 -0.98 -13.57 -0.82
N LEU A 25 -1.15 -12.33 -1.29
CA LEU A 25 -2.32 -11.52 -0.98
C LEU A 25 -3.55 -11.94 -1.80
N GLN A 26 -4.70 -11.68 -1.19
CA GLN A 26 -6.04 -11.93 -1.70
C GLN A 26 -6.81 -10.61 -1.82
N ALA A 27 -7.86 -10.62 -2.63
CA ALA A 27 -8.82 -9.52 -2.67
C ALA A 27 -9.43 -9.31 -1.28
N GLY A 28 -9.57 -8.05 -0.88
CA GLY A 28 -10.04 -7.64 0.45
C GLY A 28 -8.93 -7.56 1.52
N ASP A 29 -7.69 -7.96 1.22
CA ASP A 29 -6.59 -7.79 2.18
C ASP A 29 -6.27 -6.30 2.39
N VAL A 30 -6.10 -5.93 3.66
CA VAL A 30 -5.74 -4.56 4.07
C VAL A 30 -4.37 -4.57 4.75
N LEU A 31 -3.43 -3.83 4.18
CA LEU A 31 -2.08 -3.62 4.75
C LEU A 31 -1.98 -2.22 5.32
N LEU A 32 -1.76 -2.13 6.62
CA LEU A 32 -1.45 -0.89 7.32
C LEU A 32 0.07 -0.71 7.42
N LEU A 33 0.60 0.35 6.82
CA LEU A 33 1.98 0.80 6.97
C LEU A 33 2.00 1.99 7.91
N ASP A 34 2.64 1.81 9.05
CA ASP A 34 2.81 2.86 10.06
C ASP A 34 4.28 3.24 10.19
N GLY A 35 4.54 4.52 10.43
CA GLY A 35 5.89 5.06 10.61
C GLY A 35 6.02 6.50 10.14
N ASP A 36 7.13 7.14 10.51
CA ASP A 36 7.36 8.57 10.24
C ASP A 36 7.54 8.91 8.74
N LEU A 37 7.55 10.21 8.43
CA LEU A 37 7.96 10.70 7.12
C LEU A 37 9.39 10.20 6.81
N GLY A 38 9.54 9.52 5.67
CA GLY A 38 10.82 8.92 5.27
C GLY A 38 11.06 7.51 5.81
N ALA A 39 10.15 6.91 6.59
CA ALA A 39 10.28 5.54 7.10
C ALA A 39 10.25 4.43 6.01
N GLY A 40 10.05 4.79 4.74
CA GLY A 40 10.08 3.84 3.62
C GLY A 40 8.72 3.29 3.19
N LYS A 41 7.60 3.83 3.68
CA LYS A 41 6.22 3.42 3.33
C LYS A 41 5.99 3.38 1.81
N THR A 42 6.31 4.46 1.10
CA THR A 42 6.18 4.50 -0.37
C THR A 42 7.11 3.50 -1.07
N SER A 43 8.31 3.27 -0.53
CA SER A 43 9.23 2.26 -1.08
C SER A 43 8.67 0.85 -0.89
N PHE A 44 8.07 0.56 0.25
CA PHE A 44 7.34 -0.69 0.47
C PHE A 44 6.21 -0.85 -0.57
N THR A 45 5.37 0.17 -0.76
CA THR A 45 4.27 0.11 -1.75
C THR A 45 4.78 -0.16 -3.17
N LYS A 46 5.90 0.44 -3.57
CA LYS A 46 6.53 0.16 -4.88
C LYS A 46 6.94 -1.30 -5.03
N GLY A 47 7.50 -1.89 -3.97
CA GLY A 47 7.83 -3.31 -3.94
C GLY A 47 6.58 -4.18 -4.02
N LEU A 48 5.55 -3.85 -3.25
CA LEU A 48 4.28 -4.56 -3.25
C LEU A 48 3.62 -4.55 -4.64
N ALA A 49 3.57 -3.40 -5.30
CA ALA A 49 3.05 -3.26 -6.66
C ALA A 49 3.76 -4.18 -7.65
N LYS A 50 5.10 -4.27 -7.58
CA LYS A 50 5.87 -5.23 -8.40
C LYS A 50 5.44 -6.68 -8.11
N GLY A 51 5.26 -7.03 -6.84
CA GLY A 51 4.79 -8.36 -6.43
C GLY A 51 3.38 -8.70 -6.92
N LEU A 52 2.53 -7.69 -7.08
CA LEU A 52 1.19 -7.80 -7.67
C LEU A 52 1.21 -7.78 -9.21
N GLY A 53 2.37 -7.64 -9.85
CA GLY A 53 2.49 -7.57 -11.31
C GLY A 53 2.05 -6.23 -11.91
N ILE A 54 1.97 -5.17 -11.10
CA ILE A 54 1.64 -3.81 -11.55
C ILE A 54 2.87 -3.20 -12.22
N THR A 55 2.73 -2.79 -13.47
CA THR A 55 3.81 -2.15 -14.25
C THR A 55 3.76 -0.62 -14.21
N ASP A 56 2.68 -0.05 -13.66
CA ASP A 56 2.51 1.38 -13.52
C ASP A 56 3.60 2.03 -12.65
N TYR A 57 3.91 3.29 -12.95
CA TYR A 57 4.84 4.05 -12.13
C TYR A 57 4.18 4.49 -10.82
N VAL A 58 4.46 3.75 -9.74
CA VAL A 58 3.89 4.02 -8.42
C VAL A 58 4.47 5.29 -7.80
N LYS A 59 3.60 6.28 -7.55
CA LYS A 59 3.91 7.53 -6.85
C LYS A 59 3.18 7.58 -5.51
N SER A 60 3.72 8.35 -4.55
CA SER A 60 2.97 8.73 -3.35
C SER A 60 1.72 9.53 -3.79
N PRO A 61 0.54 9.26 -3.21
CA PRO A 61 -0.67 10.02 -3.47
C PRO A 61 -0.66 11.34 -2.68
N THR A 62 0.44 12.09 -2.73
CA THR A 62 0.68 13.31 -1.92
C THR A 62 -0.42 14.39 -2.09
N PHE A 63 -1.17 14.35 -3.19
CA PHE A 63 -2.26 15.29 -3.51
C PHE A 63 -3.60 14.65 -3.83
N THR A 64 -3.68 13.33 -3.98
CA THR A 64 -4.88 12.63 -4.49
C THR A 64 -5.55 11.75 -3.45
N ILE A 65 -4.99 11.63 -2.24
CA ILE A 65 -5.48 10.84 -1.10
C ILE A 65 -5.46 9.32 -1.38
N VAL A 66 -6.02 8.89 -2.50
CA VAL A 66 -5.98 7.52 -3.03
C VAL A 66 -5.34 7.54 -4.43
N ARG A 67 -4.56 6.49 -4.74
CA ARG A 67 -4.14 6.14 -6.09
C ARG A 67 -4.44 4.68 -6.34
N GLU A 68 -5.08 4.41 -7.46
CA GLU A 68 -5.42 3.06 -7.87
C GLU A 68 -4.51 2.58 -8.98
N TYR A 69 -4.10 1.33 -8.87
CA TYR A 69 -3.33 0.65 -9.90
C TYR A 69 -4.05 -0.67 -10.21
N ARG A 70 -4.79 -0.68 -11.32
CA ARG A 70 -5.71 -1.78 -11.66
C ARG A 70 -5.07 -2.85 -12.56
N HIS A 71 -3.88 -2.60 -13.09
CA HIS A 71 -3.24 -3.45 -14.10
C HIS A 71 -2.21 -4.41 -13.48
N GLY A 72 -2.69 -5.33 -12.65
CA GLY A 72 -1.91 -6.41 -12.05
C GLY A 72 -2.77 -7.66 -11.81
N ARG A 73 -2.26 -8.61 -11.02
CA ARG A 73 -3.03 -9.76 -10.53
C ARG A 73 -4.21 -9.32 -9.67
N LEU A 74 -4.02 -8.28 -8.85
CA LEU A 74 -5.05 -7.63 -8.05
C LEU A 74 -4.90 -6.11 -8.19
N PRO A 75 -6.01 -5.36 -8.18
CA PRO A 75 -5.96 -3.92 -8.00
C PRO A 75 -5.22 -3.56 -6.70
N LEU A 76 -4.37 -2.53 -6.75
CA LEU A 76 -3.74 -1.94 -5.57
C LEU A 76 -4.31 -0.55 -5.33
N TYR A 77 -4.87 -0.35 -4.15
CA TYR A 77 -5.35 0.94 -3.67
C TYR A 77 -4.34 1.51 -2.69
N HIS A 78 -3.50 2.42 -3.16
CA HIS A 78 -2.50 3.08 -2.33
C HIS A 78 -3.09 4.37 -1.75
N MET A 79 -3.23 4.39 -0.43
CA MET A 79 -3.81 5.50 0.31
C MET A 79 -2.74 6.16 1.18
N ASP A 80 -2.74 7.49 1.28
CA ASP A 80 -1.89 8.25 2.21
C ASP A 80 -2.82 9.12 3.06
N LEU A 81 -3.16 8.60 4.24
CA LEU A 81 -4.16 9.21 5.12
C LEU A 81 -3.53 10.17 6.14
N TYR A 82 -2.22 10.44 6.06
CA TYR A 82 -1.53 11.41 6.93
C TYR A 82 -2.18 12.81 6.90
N ARG A 83 -2.92 13.12 5.83
CA ARG A 83 -3.65 14.40 5.67
C ARG A 83 -5.10 14.38 6.14
N LEU A 84 -5.63 13.24 6.56
CA LEU A 84 -7.04 13.10 6.96
C LEU A 84 -7.26 13.10 8.47
N GLU A 85 -6.22 13.38 9.26
CA GLU A 85 -6.33 13.48 10.72
C GLU A 85 -7.37 14.53 11.19
N ASP A 86 -7.77 15.46 10.33
CA ASP A 86 -8.83 16.46 10.59
C ASP A 86 -10.25 16.06 10.10
N GLY A 87 -10.56 14.76 10.05
CA GLY A 87 -11.97 14.29 9.96
C GLY A 87 -12.56 14.12 8.55
N GLY A 88 -11.76 14.15 7.50
CA GLY A 88 -12.24 14.01 6.11
C GLY A 88 -12.36 12.57 5.58
N ALA A 89 -12.02 11.55 6.37
CA ALA A 89 -11.92 10.16 5.89
C ALA A 89 -13.27 9.52 5.54
N GLU A 90 -14.33 9.86 6.29
CA GLU A 90 -15.70 9.36 6.05
C GLU A 90 -16.32 9.95 4.77
N ASP A 91 -15.98 11.20 4.41
CA ASP A 91 -16.49 11.87 3.19
C ASP A 91 -15.85 11.36 1.89
N LEU A 92 -14.83 10.49 1.96
CA LEU A 92 -14.07 10.03 0.80
C LEU A 92 -14.56 8.71 0.20
N GLY A 93 -15.59 8.08 0.79
CA GLY A 93 -16.11 6.80 0.31
C GLY A 93 -15.08 5.67 0.35
N LEU A 94 -14.17 5.69 1.35
CA LEU A 94 -13.07 4.71 1.46
C LEU A 94 -13.56 3.27 1.68
N GLU A 95 -14.80 3.10 2.15
CA GLU A 95 -15.46 1.80 2.36
C GLU A 95 -15.47 0.95 1.09
N GLU A 96 -15.70 1.55 -0.08
CA GLU A 96 -15.73 0.85 -1.37
C GLU A 96 -14.39 0.19 -1.74
N TYR A 97 -13.27 0.69 -1.20
CA TYR A 97 -11.94 0.14 -1.45
C TYR A 97 -11.55 -0.96 -0.46
N PHE A 98 -12.13 -0.95 0.74
CA PHE A 98 -11.95 -2.02 1.72
C PHE A 98 -12.82 -3.24 1.37
N GLU A 99 -13.96 -3.01 0.75
CA GLU A 99 -14.89 -4.06 0.29
C GLU A 99 -14.64 -4.48 -1.17
N GLY A 100 -13.72 -3.82 -1.87
CA GLY A 100 -13.43 -4.06 -3.28
C GLY A 100 -12.59 -5.30 -3.57
N ASP A 101 -12.51 -5.67 -4.85
CA ASP A 101 -11.80 -6.87 -5.35
C ASP A 101 -10.25 -6.76 -5.33
N GLY A 102 -9.70 -5.81 -4.58
CA GLY A 102 -8.28 -5.44 -4.59
C GLY A 102 -7.62 -5.53 -3.23
N VAL A 103 -6.37 -5.08 -3.18
CA VAL A 103 -5.58 -4.93 -1.94
C VAL A 103 -5.50 -3.45 -1.59
N SER A 104 -5.86 -3.11 -0.36
CA SER A 104 -5.70 -1.77 0.17
C SER A 104 -4.40 -1.65 0.94
N CYS A 105 -3.57 -0.66 0.60
CA CYS A 105 -2.31 -0.37 1.28
C CYS A 105 -2.33 1.08 1.77
N ARG A 106 -2.38 1.24 3.10
CA ARG A 106 -2.36 2.53 3.78
C ARG A 106 -0.92 2.87 4.16
N GLY A 107 -0.41 3.98 3.63
CA GLY A 107 0.78 4.67 4.12
C GLY A 107 0.42 5.85 5.03
#